data_AF-A0A8J7Y9Q3-F1
#
_entry.id   AF-A0A8J7Y9Q3-F1
#
_cell.length_a   1.000
_cell.length_b   1.000
_cell.length_c   1.000
_cell.angle_alpha   90.00
_cell.angle_beta   90.00
_cell.angle_gamma   90.00
#
_symmetry.space_group_name_H-M   'P 1'
#
loop_
_entity.id
_entity.type
_entity.pdbx_description
1 polymer ?
#
loop_
_entity_poly.entity_id
_entity_poly.type
_entity_poly.pdbx_seq_one_letter_code
_entity_poly.pdbx_strand_id
1 'polypeptide(L)'
;MDIHIMEALGKAKVVVKNGKVVEVGEPLIKYCPLFNKHRDIKELNKETIKKNIEFRIKDFGLFTENRIVESKECIVKFGTSEIFMTALDRGILEAVVIV
;
A
#
# COMPACT_ATOMS: atom_id res chain seq x y z
N MET A 1 -18.86 -3.59 -12.55
CA MET A 1 -18.07 -4.62 -11.85
C MET A 1 -16.75 -3.98 -11.48
N ASP A 2 -16.41 -3.96 -10.20
CA ASP A 2 -15.25 -3.21 -9.70
C ASP A 2 -14.00 -4.10 -9.68
N ILE A 3 -12.94 -3.65 -10.34
CA ILE A 3 -11.67 -4.36 -10.49
C ILE A 3 -10.54 -3.36 -10.26
N HIS A 4 -9.72 -3.63 -9.25
CA HIS A 4 -8.52 -2.87 -8.93
C HIS A 4 -7.31 -3.72 -9.27
N ILE A 5 -6.38 -3.16 -10.05
CA ILE A 5 -5.09 -3.77 -10.38
C ILE A 5 -4.01 -2.83 -9.89
N MET A 6 -3.11 -3.31 -9.04
CA MET A 6 -2.05 -2.48 -8.48
C MET A 6 -0.74 -3.23 -8.26
N GLU A 7 0.34 -2.48 -8.14
CA GLU A 7 1.58 -2.95 -7.53
C GLU A 7 1.48 -2.80 -6.00
N ALA A 8 1.71 -3.88 -5.27
CA ALA A 8 1.75 -3.89 -3.80
C ALA A 8 2.94 -4.71 -3.31
N LEU A 9 3.38 -4.43 -2.08
CA LEU A 9 4.39 -5.15 -1.28
C LEU A 9 5.36 -6.04 -2.09
N GLY A 10 6.59 -5.57 -2.23
CA GLY A 10 7.62 -6.33 -2.91
C GLY A 10 7.47 -6.37 -4.43
N LYS A 11 6.82 -5.34 -4.99
CA LYS A 11 6.54 -5.18 -6.42
C LYS A 11 5.65 -6.29 -7.01
N ALA A 12 4.82 -6.93 -6.19
CA ALA A 12 3.88 -7.92 -6.66
C ALA A 12 2.65 -7.23 -7.27
N LYS A 13 2.20 -7.74 -8.42
CA LYS A 13 0.89 -7.39 -8.96
C LYS A 13 -0.20 -8.00 -8.07
N VAL A 14 -1.21 -7.21 -7.69
CA VAL A 14 -2.39 -7.69 -6.96
C VAL A 14 -3.64 -7.28 -7.70
N VAL A 15 -4.58 -8.21 -7.85
CA VAL A 15 -5.91 -7.96 -8.41
C VAL A 15 -6.96 -8.17 -7.34
N VAL A 16 -7.77 -7.14 -7.12
CA VAL A 16 -8.92 -7.17 -6.21
C VAL A 16 -10.19 -6.97 -7.02
N LYS A 17 -11.15 -7.87 -6.85
CA LYS A 17 -12.43 -7.87 -7.55
C LYS A 17 -13.56 -7.85 -6.54
N ASN A 18 -14.39 -6.81 -6.57
CA ASN A 18 -15.49 -6.60 -5.62
C ASN A 18 -15.03 -6.78 -4.15
N GLY A 19 -13.94 -6.11 -3.77
CA GLY A 19 -13.38 -6.20 -2.42
C GLY A 19 -12.75 -7.56 -2.04
N LYS A 20 -12.48 -8.46 -2.99
CA LYS A 20 -11.82 -9.75 -2.73
C LYS A 20 -10.53 -9.89 -3.54
N VAL A 21 -9.46 -10.35 -2.89
CA VAL A 21 -8.19 -10.62 -3.58
C VAL A 21 -8.35 -11.88 -4.45
N VAL A 22 -8.20 -11.73 -5.76
CA VAL A 22 -8.34 -12.82 -6.74
C VAL A 22 -7.02 -13.26 -7.37
N GLU A 23 -6.01 -12.38 -7.36
CA GLU A 23 -4.67 -12.67 -7.90
C GLU A 23 -3.61 -11.97 -7.05
N VAL A 24 -2.52 -12.68 -6.76
CA VAL A 24 -1.28 -12.11 -6.23
C VAL A 24 -0.13 -12.69 -7.04
N GLY A 25 0.64 -11.82 -7.69
CA GLY A 25 1.83 -12.16 -8.45
C GLY A 25 3.01 -12.52 -7.56
N GLU A 26 4.07 -13.06 -8.16
CA GLU A 26 5.33 -13.29 -7.46
C GLU A 26 5.99 -11.95 -7.11
N PRO A 27 6.41 -11.72 -5.85
CA PRO A 27 7.14 -10.53 -5.50
C PRO A 27 8.59 -10.59 -6.00
N LEU A 28 9.08 -9.46 -6.51
CA LEU A 28 10.48 -9.29 -6.90
C LEU A 28 11.38 -9.01 -5.68
N ILE A 29 10.82 -8.42 -4.63
CA ILE A 29 11.53 -8.12 -3.38
C ILE A 29 10.97 -9.02 -2.29
N LYS A 30 11.84 -9.83 -1.69
CA LYS A 30 11.45 -10.79 -0.64
C LYS A 30 11.52 -10.25 0.78
N TYR A 31 12.21 -9.13 0.99
CA TYR A 31 12.42 -8.59 2.33
C TYR A 31 12.30 -7.07 2.33
N CYS A 32 11.60 -6.53 3.33
CA CYS A 32 11.54 -5.10 3.57
C CYS A 32 11.72 -4.83 5.07
N PRO A 33 12.76 -4.08 5.47
CA PRO A 33 13.06 -3.83 6.88
C PRO A 33 11.92 -3.09 7.59
N LEU A 34 11.19 -2.22 6.87
CA LEU A 34 10.03 -1.50 7.42
C LEU A 34 8.87 -2.47 7.71
N PHE A 35 8.56 -3.39 6.79
CA PHE A 35 7.49 -4.37 7.01
C PHE A 35 7.84 -5.37 8.11
N ASN A 36 9.10 -5.80 8.21
CA ASN A 36 9.56 -6.62 9.32
C ASN A 36 9.40 -5.88 10.66
N LYS A 37 9.88 -4.65 10.74
CA LYS A 37 9.83 -3.85 11.98
C LYS A 37 8.41 -3.50 12.44
N HIS A 38 7.53 -3.10 11.51
CA HIS A 38 6.22 -2.55 11.86
C HIS A 38 5.07 -3.56 11.77
N ARG A 39 5.25 -4.67 11.05
CA ARG A 39 4.18 -5.65 10.78
C ARG A 39 4.61 -7.11 11.03
N ASP A 40 5.83 -7.34 11.51
CA ASP A 40 6.43 -8.67 11.70
C ASP A 40 6.39 -9.56 10.45
N ILE A 41 6.43 -8.93 9.26
CA ILE A 41 6.49 -9.65 7.99
C ILE A 41 7.96 -9.88 7.64
N LYS A 42 8.44 -11.08 7.95
CA LYS A 42 9.84 -11.49 7.72
C LYS A 42 10.14 -11.83 6.26
N GLU A 43 9.13 -12.26 5.50
CA GLU A 43 9.26 -12.55 4.08
C GLU A 43 8.03 -12.06 3.31
N LEU A 44 8.28 -11.42 2.18
CA LEU A 44 7.28 -11.06 1.18
C LEU A 44 7.13 -12.23 0.20
N ASN A 45 5.99 -12.90 0.28
CA ASN A 45 5.57 -13.96 -0.62
C ASN A 45 4.06 -13.79 -0.91
N LYS A 46 3.52 -14.58 -1.85
CA LYS A 46 2.11 -14.46 -2.24
C LYS A 46 1.13 -14.51 -1.06
N GLU A 47 1.42 -15.33 -0.06
CA GLU A 47 0.55 -15.50 1.11
C GLU A 47 0.61 -14.30 2.04
N THR A 48 1.80 -13.82 2.40
CA THR A 48 1.96 -12.67 3.29
C THR A 48 1.42 -11.38 2.65
N ILE A 49 1.60 -11.24 1.33
CA ILE A 49 1.04 -10.13 0.56
C ILE A 49 -0.49 -10.22 0.52
N LYS A 50 -1.05 -11.39 0.21
CA LYS A 50 -2.51 -11.60 0.22
C LYS A 50 -3.12 -11.22 1.57
N LYS A 51 -2.57 -11.75 2.66
CA LYS A 51 -3.02 -11.44 4.02
C LYS A 51 -2.93 -9.94 4.33
N ASN A 52 -1.87 -9.27 3.89
CA ASN A 52 -1.72 -7.83 4.10
C ASN A 52 -2.80 -7.02 3.36
N ILE A 53 -3.14 -7.42 2.13
CA ILE A 53 -4.18 -6.75 1.34
C ILE A 53 -5.57 -7.04 1.91
N GLU A 54 -5.86 -8.28 2.28
CA GLU A 54 -7.12 -8.65 2.93
C GLU A 54 -7.32 -7.91 4.26
N PHE A 55 -6.27 -7.77 5.06
CA PHE A 55 -6.26 -6.91 6.24
C PHE A 55 -6.63 -5.46 5.90
N ARG A 56 -6.03 -4.89 4.84
CA ARG A 56 -6.33 -3.50 4.45
C ARG A 56 -7.76 -3.30 3.95
N ILE A 57 -8.29 -4.28 3.22
CA ILE A 57 -9.69 -4.28 2.79
C ILE A 57 -10.61 -4.32 4.01
N LYS A 58 -10.34 -5.24 4.94
CA LYS A 58 -11.15 -5.44 6.14
C LYS A 58 -11.15 -4.22 7.06
N ASP A 59 -9.97 -3.68 7.37
CA ASP A 59 -9.82 -2.69 8.43
C ASP A 59 -9.97 -1.24 7.92
N PHE A 60 -9.67 -0.99 6.64
CA PHE A 60 -9.75 0.35 6.05
C PHE A 60 -10.75 0.47 4.89
N GLY A 61 -11.49 -0.60 4.58
CA GLY A 61 -12.39 -0.62 3.42
C GLY A 61 -11.67 -0.40 2.09
N LEU A 62 -10.35 -0.63 2.03
CA LEU A 62 -9.55 -0.37 0.83
C LEU A 62 -10.11 -1.18 -0.35
N PHE A 63 -10.23 -0.57 -1.54
CA PHE A 63 -10.87 -1.17 -2.73
C PHE A 63 -12.37 -1.45 -2.59
N THR A 64 -13.05 -0.72 -1.71
CA THR A 64 -14.52 -0.76 -1.55
C THR A 64 -15.09 0.64 -1.39
N GLU A 65 -16.41 0.77 -1.50
CA GLU A 65 -17.14 2.01 -1.21
C GLU A 65 -17.06 2.45 0.26
N ASN A 66 -16.71 1.53 1.17
CA ASN A 66 -16.57 1.81 2.61
C ASN A 66 -15.15 2.25 2.99
N ARG A 67 -14.37 2.79 2.04
CA ARG A 67 -12.98 3.18 2.28
C ARG A 67 -12.88 4.31 3.30
N ILE A 68 -12.07 4.08 4.33
CA ILE A 68 -11.72 5.11 5.32
C ILE A 68 -10.55 5.93 4.76
N VAL A 69 -10.78 7.22 4.52
CA VAL A 69 -9.77 8.16 4.01
C VAL A 69 -9.21 9.08 5.09
N GLU A 70 -9.98 9.34 6.14
CA GLU A 70 -9.57 10.14 7.29
C GLU A 70 -9.22 9.23 8.47
N SER A 71 -8.06 9.44 9.09
CA SER A 71 -7.68 8.78 10.33
C SER A 71 -7.42 9.83 11.40
N LYS A 72 -7.91 9.56 12.62
CA LYS A 72 -7.59 10.37 13.80
C LYS A 72 -6.15 10.15 14.28
N GLU A 73 -5.51 9.08 13.83
CA GLU A 73 -4.14 8.75 14.20
C GLU A 73 -3.15 9.51 13.30
N CYS A 74 -2.24 10.28 13.92
CA CYS A 74 -1.14 10.92 13.20
C CYS A 74 -0.05 9.87 12.91
N ILE A 75 -0.22 9.13 11.81
CA ILE A 75 0.68 8.05 11.40
C ILE A 75 1.96 8.60 10.76
N VAL A 76 1.85 9.77 10.11
CA VAL A 76 2.97 10.44 9.45
C VAL A 76 3.24 11.75 10.18
N LYS A 77 4.41 11.83 10.82
CA LYS A 77 4.85 13.04 11.53
C LYS A 77 5.36 14.09 10.52
N PHE A 78 5.74 15.26 11.03
CA PHE A 78 6.33 16.37 10.28
C PHE A 78 7.38 15.91 9.24
N GLY A 79 7.56 16.67 8.15
CA GLY A 79 8.61 16.42 7.16
C GLY A 79 8.12 15.81 5.84
N THR A 80 6.90 15.30 5.78
CA THR A 80 6.40 14.65 4.55
C THR A 80 6.19 15.66 3.42
N SER A 81 5.66 16.85 3.73
CA SER A 81 5.48 17.93 2.77
C SER A 81 6.83 18.42 2.24
N GLU A 82 7.86 18.49 3.07
CA GLU A 82 9.22 18.89 2.70
C GLU A 82 9.89 17.86 1.80
N ILE A 83 9.69 16.56 2.08
CA ILE A 83 10.16 15.47 1.21
C ILE A 83 9.48 15.55 -0.16
N PHE A 84 8.16 15.74 -0.20
CA PHE A 84 7.41 15.89 -1.44
C PHE A 84 7.86 17.12 -2.24
N MET A 85 8.02 18.26 -1.59
CA MET A 85 8.50 19.49 -2.22
C MET A 85 9.91 19.29 -2.81
N THR A 86 10.82 18.65 -2.07
CA THR A 86 12.17 18.35 -2.55
C THR A 86 12.16 17.39 -3.75
N ALA A 87 11.28 16.39 -3.74
CA ALA A 87 11.15 15.43 -4.84
C ALA A 87 10.55 16.07 -6.10
N LEU A 88 9.59 16.99 -5.94
CA LEU A 88 9.02 17.80 -7.03
C LEU A 88 10.08 18.73 -7.63
N ASP A 89 10.80 19.48 -6.78
CA ASP A 89 11.87 20.40 -7.20
C ASP A 89 12.98 19.69 -7.98
N ARG A 90 13.33 18.47 -7.56
CA ARG A 90 14.34 17.63 -8.24
C ARG A 90 13.81 16.88 -9.46
N GLY A 91 12.53 17.03 -9.83
CA GLY A 91 11.91 16.31 -10.94
C GLY A 91 11.84 14.78 -10.75
N ILE A 92 11.92 14.30 -9.51
CA ILE A 92 11.73 12.88 -9.18
C ILE A 92 10.24 12.52 -9.22
N LEU A 93 9.39 13.48 -8.85
CA LEU A 93 7.94 13.40 -8.96
C LEU A 93 7.44 14.54 -9.86
N GLU A 94 6.40 14.26 -10.65
CA GLU A 94 5.75 15.27 -11.51
C GLU A 94 4.59 15.97 -10.79
N ALA A 95 3.92 15.27 -9.87
CA ALA A 95 2.80 15.80 -9.09
C ALA A 95 2.64 15.05 -7.76
N VAL A 96 2.02 15.72 -6.78
CA VAL A 96 1.68 15.15 -5.47
C VAL A 96 0.25 15.57 -5.11
N VAL A 97 -0.58 14.59 -4.71
CA VAL A 97 -1.92 14.83 -4.17
C VAL A 97 -1.89 14.48 -2.69
N ILE A 98 -2.14 15.48 -1.84
CA ILE A 98 -2.25 15.35 -0.39
C ILE A 98 -3.70 15.59 0.04
N VAL A 99 -4.08 15.01 1.18
CA VAL A 99 -5.42 15.15 1.80
C VAL A 99 -5.29 16.00 3.06
#